data_AF-A0A822G682-F1
#
_entry.id   AF-A0A822G682-F1
#
_cell.length_a   1.000
_cell.length_b   1.000
_cell.length_c   1.000
_cell.angle_alpha   90.00
_cell.angle_beta   90.00
_cell.angle_gamma   90.00
#
_symmetry.space_group_name_H-M   'P 1'
#
loop_
_entity.id
_entity.type
_entity.pdbx_description
1 polymer ?
#
loop_
_entity_poly.entity_id
_entity_poly.type
_entity_poly.pdbx_seq_one_letter_code
_entity_poly.pdbx_strand_id
1 'polypeptide(L)'
;CTEVNLPLARQRNENEMRAVRRHWNELGHICGDLNRFRPVYSAKDFLDVICVLVNPNLKIDETLWNCGLIKIPLVTKSFIEIKNLYSELRPNIIQYCSDETFNEAKEEENIKLAVQILEKKPNLNAVREYARRGCPTSLRGKLWSSMLEVDLSNWHITYFNYLKQNVIDYDLLVDSLYFKVL
;
A
#
# COMPACT_ATOMS: atom_id res chain seq x y z
N CYS A 1 -16.93 -14.56 21.19
CA CYS A 1 -16.91 -15.99 20.82
C CYS A 1 -17.04 -16.84 22.07
N THR A 2 -18.09 -17.65 22.16
CA THR A 2 -18.36 -18.56 23.30
C THR A 2 -17.30 -19.65 23.47
N GLU A 3 -16.57 -20.02 22.41
CA GLU A 3 -15.57 -21.08 22.45
C GLU A 3 -14.19 -20.64 22.96
N VAL A 4 -13.83 -19.36 22.81
CA VAL A 4 -12.47 -18.84 23.14
C VAL A 4 -12.50 -17.86 24.32
N ASN A 5 -13.67 -17.58 24.90
CA ASN A 5 -13.86 -16.57 25.96
C ASN A 5 -13.23 -15.20 25.65
N LEU A 6 -13.07 -14.87 24.37
CA LEU A 6 -12.56 -13.58 23.90
C LEU A 6 -13.72 -12.75 23.34
N PRO A 7 -13.81 -11.46 23.73
CA PRO A 7 -14.76 -10.54 23.13
C PRO A 7 -14.38 -10.29 21.68
N LEU A 8 -15.37 -10.26 20.77
CA LEU A 8 -15.14 -9.94 19.36
C LEU A 8 -14.77 -8.46 19.18
N ALA A 9 -15.38 -7.61 20.00
CA ALA A 9 -15.09 -6.20 20.13
C ALA A 9 -15.19 -5.83 21.61
N ARG A 10 -14.26 -5.01 22.10
CA ARG A 10 -14.35 -4.38 23.42
C ARG A 10 -13.93 -2.92 23.33
N GLN A 11 -14.46 -2.11 24.23
CA GLN A 11 -13.93 -0.76 24.41
C GLN A 11 -12.54 -0.84 25.05
N ARG A 12 -11.57 -0.10 24.51
CA ARG A 12 -10.23 0.00 25.08
C ARG A 12 -10.24 0.81 26.36
N ASN A 13 -9.33 0.49 27.26
CA ASN A 13 -9.07 1.33 28.43
C ASN A 13 -8.20 2.54 28.05
N GLU A 14 -8.14 3.54 28.94
CA GLU A 14 -7.41 4.79 28.65
C GLU A 14 -5.92 4.61 28.39
N ASN A 15 -5.30 3.56 28.94
CA ASN A 15 -3.88 3.27 28.74
C ASN A 15 -3.65 2.72 27.32
N GLU A 16 -4.49 1.78 26.88
CA GLU A 16 -4.47 1.21 25.53
C GLU A 16 -4.78 2.30 24.48
N MET A 17 -5.80 3.14 24.73
CA MET A 17 -6.12 4.27 23.84
C MET A 17 -4.94 5.23 23.68
N ARG A 18 -4.23 5.54 24.78
CA ARG A 18 -3.01 6.36 24.74
C ARG A 18 -1.88 5.70 23.96
N ALA A 19 -1.69 4.39 24.11
CA ALA A 19 -0.69 3.63 23.36
C ALA A 19 -0.97 3.65 21.85
N VAL A 20 -2.21 3.38 21.44
CA VAL A 20 -2.65 3.42 20.04
C VAL A 20 -2.47 4.82 19.44
N ARG A 21 -2.84 5.88 20.18
CA ARG A 21 -2.62 7.27 19.72
C ARG A 21 -1.16 7.60 19.51
N ARG A 22 -0.27 7.16 20.41
CA ARG A 22 1.18 7.40 20.31
C ARG A 22 1.79 6.70 19.11
N HIS A 23 1.33 5.49 18.80
CA HIS A 23 1.89 4.66 17.72
C HIS A 23 0.97 4.61 16.49
N TRP A 24 0.15 5.64 16.25
CA TRP A 24 -0.81 5.64 15.12
C TRP A 24 -0.13 5.45 13.75
N ASN A 25 1.09 5.97 13.59
CA ASN A 25 1.86 5.83 12.34
C ASN A 25 2.66 4.51 12.29
N GLU A 26 2.65 3.75 13.38
CA GLU A 26 3.45 2.54 13.60
C GLU A 26 2.59 1.37 14.09
N LEU A 27 1.28 1.39 13.76
CA LEU A 27 0.30 0.41 14.28
C LEU A 27 0.67 -1.04 13.97
N GLY A 28 1.42 -1.28 12.89
CA GLY A 28 1.93 -2.61 12.53
C GLY A 28 2.87 -3.24 13.58
N HIS A 29 3.38 -2.47 14.54
CA HIS A 29 4.22 -2.95 15.63
C HIS A 29 3.47 -3.29 16.91
N ILE A 30 2.17 -2.96 17.02
CA ILE A 30 1.35 -3.30 18.18
C ILE A 30 0.90 -4.77 18.06
N CYS A 31 1.83 -5.70 18.28
CA CYS A 31 1.55 -7.13 18.20
C CYS A 31 0.78 -7.59 19.46
N GLY A 32 -0.39 -8.20 19.25
CA GLY A 32 -1.12 -8.90 20.30
C GLY A 32 -0.47 -10.24 20.67
N ASP A 33 -0.74 -10.76 21.86
CA ASP A 33 -0.30 -12.11 22.25
C ASP A 33 -1.05 -13.17 21.44
N LEU A 34 -0.41 -13.67 20.37
CA LEU A 34 -0.99 -14.64 19.44
C LEU A 34 -1.04 -16.06 19.98
N ASN A 35 -0.40 -16.34 21.12
CA ASN A 35 -0.35 -17.69 21.69
C ASN A 35 -1.74 -18.24 22.04
N ARG A 36 -2.74 -17.37 22.15
CA ARG A 36 -4.15 -17.70 22.42
C ARG A 36 -4.91 -18.15 21.16
N PHE A 37 -4.39 -17.85 19.96
CA PHE A 37 -5.01 -18.25 18.70
C PHE A 37 -4.30 -19.49 18.16
N ARG A 38 -5.04 -20.59 18.04
CA ARG A 38 -4.58 -21.76 17.31
C ARG A 38 -5.08 -21.68 15.87
N PRO A 39 -4.18 -21.71 14.87
CA PRO A 39 -4.60 -21.82 13.47
C PRO A 39 -5.49 -23.05 13.26
N VAL A 40 -6.54 -22.91 12.46
CA VAL A 40 -7.45 -24.02 12.11
C VAL A 40 -6.74 -25.08 11.27
N TYR A 41 -5.78 -24.65 10.44
CA TYR A 41 -4.95 -25.52 9.62
C TYR A 41 -3.49 -25.43 10.06
N SER A 42 -2.80 -26.56 10.11
CA SER A 42 -1.35 -26.52 10.25
C SER A 42 -0.71 -25.97 8.97
N ALA A 43 0.52 -25.44 9.07
CA ALA A 43 1.27 -24.99 7.90
C ALA A 43 1.44 -26.09 6.85
N LYS A 44 1.49 -27.36 7.29
CA LYS A 44 1.55 -28.53 6.42
C LYS A 44 0.24 -28.74 5.67
N ASP A 45 -0.89 -28.76 6.37
CA ASP A 45 -2.20 -29.01 5.73
C ASP A 45 -2.51 -27.94 4.68
N PHE A 46 -2.16 -26.68 4.98
CA PHE A 46 -2.32 -25.58 4.03
C PHE A 46 -1.42 -25.73 2.79
N LEU A 47 -0.16 -26.14 2.99
CA LEU A 47 0.75 -26.42 1.88
C LEU A 47 0.24 -27.59 1.02
N ASP A 48 -0.26 -28.65 1.63
CA ASP A 48 -0.80 -29.81 0.93
C ASP A 48 -1.99 -29.40 0.04
N VAL A 49 -2.87 -28.51 0.52
CA VAL A 49 -3.97 -27.93 -0.30
C VAL A 49 -3.43 -27.09 -1.46
N ILE A 50 -2.42 -26.25 -1.24
CA ILE A 50 -1.83 -25.42 -2.30
C ILE A 50 -1.14 -26.30 -3.36
N CYS A 51 -0.44 -27.34 -2.95
CA CYS A 51 0.23 -28.27 -3.85
C CYS A 51 -0.75 -29.01 -4.78
N VAL A 52 -1.99 -29.20 -4.34
CA VAL A 52 -3.05 -29.86 -5.12
C VAL A 52 -3.85 -28.87 -5.99
N LEU A 53 -3.68 -27.55 -5.81
CA LEU A 53 -4.37 -26.56 -6.64
C LEU A 53 -3.87 -26.63 -8.10
N VAL A 54 -4.75 -27.08 -8.99
CA VAL A 54 -4.52 -27.07 -10.44
C VAL A 54 -5.15 -25.81 -11.04
N ASN A 55 -4.37 -25.02 -11.78
CA ASN A 55 -4.90 -23.89 -12.53
C ASN A 55 -5.63 -24.40 -13.80
N PRO A 56 -6.96 -24.24 -13.92
CA PRO A 56 -7.71 -24.75 -15.07
C PRO A 56 -7.32 -24.06 -16.40
N ASN A 57 -6.69 -22.89 -16.32
CA ASN A 57 -6.24 -22.12 -17.48
C ASN A 57 -4.81 -22.45 -17.91
N LEU A 58 -4.09 -23.31 -17.17
CA LEU A 58 -2.71 -23.67 -17.46
C LEU A 58 -2.61 -25.18 -17.69
N LYS A 59 -2.33 -25.59 -18.93
CA LYS A 59 -1.95 -26.98 -19.25
C LYS A 59 -0.49 -27.15 -18.82
N ILE A 60 -0.28 -27.53 -17.57
CA ILE A 60 1.05 -27.66 -16.98
C ILE A 60 1.60 -29.04 -17.37
N ASP A 61 2.77 -29.05 -18.02
CA ASP A 61 3.56 -30.26 -18.20
C ASP A 61 4.09 -30.68 -16.81
N GLU A 62 3.88 -31.93 -16.40
CA GLU A 62 4.17 -32.45 -15.05
C GLU A 62 5.62 -32.19 -14.60
N THR A 63 6.54 -31.97 -15.54
CA THR A 63 7.96 -31.67 -15.31
C THR A 63 8.23 -30.30 -14.66
N LEU A 64 7.28 -29.34 -14.75
CA LEU A 64 7.44 -27.99 -14.20
C LEU A 64 7.26 -27.93 -12.66
N TRP A 65 6.55 -28.89 -12.07
CA TRP A 65 6.29 -28.94 -10.62
C TRP A 65 7.49 -29.41 -9.78
N ASN A 66 8.52 -29.99 -10.41
CA ASN A 66 9.68 -30.56 -9.73
C ASN A 66 10.65 -29.51 -9.16
N CYS A 67 10.43 -28.24 -9.46
CA CYS A 67 11.04 -27.13 -8.75
C CYS A 67 10.03 -26.71 -7.68
N GLY A 68 10.32 -26.78 -6.39
CA GLY A 68 9.42 -26.38 -5.29
C GLY A 68 9.00 -24.90 -5.25
N LEU A 69 8.96 -24.23 -6.40
CA LEU A 69 8.52 -22.88 -6.65
C LEU A 69 7.51 -22.94 -7.79
N ILE A 70 6.29 -22.46 -7.53
CA ILE A 70 5.27 -22.26 -8.58
C ILE A 70 5.84 -21.27 -9.59
N LYS A 71 6.26 -21.76 -10.76
CA LYS A 71 6.71 -20.90 -11.87
C LYS A 71 5.50 -20.54 -12.71
N ILE A 72 4.99 -19.32 -12.53
CA ILE A 72 3.93 -18.77 -13.39
C ILE A 72 4.62 -18.14 -14.61
N PRO A 73 4.53 -18.72 -15.83
CA PRO A 73 5.07 -18.08 -17.01
C PRO A 73 4.20 -16.88 -17.36
N LEU A 74 4.69 -15.68 -17.08
CA LEU A 74 4.05 -14.43 -17.46
C LEU A 74 4.68 -13.95 -18.77
N VAL A 75 3.86 -13.54 -19.74
CA VAL A 75 4.36 -12.86 -20.94
C VAL A 75 4.86 -11.48 -20.53
N THR A 76 6.17 -11.33 -20.43
CA THR A 76 6.82 -10.08 -20.05
C THR A 76 7.59 -9.49 -21.23
N LYS A 77 7.60 -8.15 -21.31
CA LYS A 77 8.43 -7.42 -22.27
C LYS A 77 9.92 -7.76 -22.11
N SER A 78 10.68 -7.73 -23.19
CA SER A 78 12.13 -7.89 -23.13
C SER A 78 12.79 -6.71 -22.42
N PHE A 79 14.03 -6.89 -21.96
CA PHE A 79 14.79 -5.80 -21.34
C PHE A 79 14.92 -4.57 -22.26
N ILE A 80 15.11 -4.80 -23.56
CA ILE A 80 15.22 -3.73 -24.57
C ILE A 80 13.89 -2.98 -24.69
N GLU A 81 12.77 -3.72 -24.74
CA GLU A 81 11.43 -3.14 -24.80
C GLU A 81 11.12 -2.31 -23.55
N ILE A 82 11.47 -2.80 -22.36
CA ILE A 82 11.32 -2.07 -21.09
C ILE A 82 12.18 -0.80 -21.11
N LYS A 83 13.45 -0.90 -21.54
CA LYS A 83 14.36 0.26 -21.61
C LYS A 83 13.86 1.34 -22.57
N ASN A 84 13.21 0.95 -23.67
CA ASN A 84 12.62 1.88 -24.62
C ASN A 84 11.33 2.49 -24.05
N LEU A 85 10.48 1.67 -23.43
CA LEU A 85 9.23 2.10 -22.81
C LEU A 85 9.45 3.12 -21.68
N TYR A 86 10.49 2.93 -20.88
CA TYR A 86 10.84 3.82 -19.75
C TYR A 86 12.10 4.65 -20.02
N SER A 87 12.28 5.08 -21.27
CA SER A 87 13.44 5.91 -21.64
C SER A 87 13.52 7.25 -20.89
N GLU A 88 12.42 7.70 -20.29
CA GLU A 88 12.33 8.90 -19.45
C GLU A 88 12.92 8.71 -18.03
N LEU A 89 13.11 7.46 -17.59
CA LEU A 89 13.73 7.11 -16.30
C LEU A 89 15.24 6.87 -16.43
N ARG A 90 15.85 7.28 -17.54
CA ARG A 90 17.29 7.10 -17.71
C ARG A 90 18.05 7.95 -16.70
N PRO A 91 19.22 7.49 -16.21
CA PRO A 91 20.02 8.23 -15.21
C PRO A 91 20.49 9.62 -15.66
N ASN A 92 20.47 9.90 -16.97
CA ASN A 92 20.82 11.20 -17.52
C ASN A 92 19.65 12.21 -17.54
N ILE A 93 18.46 11.79 -17.09
CA ILE A 93 17.27 12.63 -16.99
C ILE A 93 17.01 12.90 -15.52
N ILE A 94 17.00 14.18 -15.15
CA ILE A 94 16.81 14.63 -13.77
C ILE A 94 15.41 14.22 -13.28
N GLN A 95 15.38 13.57 -12.12
CA GLN A 95 14.15 13.22 -11.39
C GLN A 95 13.99 14.18 -10.20
N TYR A 96 12.87 14.90 -10.20
CA TYR A 96 12.48 15.77 -9.10
C TYR A 96 12.30 14.93 -7.83
N CYS A 97 12.84 15.43 -6.69
CA CYS A 97 12.78 14.82 -5.36
C CYS A 97 13.77 13.68 -5.04
N SER A 98 14.46 13.09 -6.02
CA SER A 98 15.41 11.99 -5.78
C SER A 98 16.88 12.35 -6.04
N ASP A 99 17.17 13.25 -6.98
CA ASP A 99 18.55 13.53 -7.36
C ASP A 99 19.22 14.54 -6.41
N GLU A 100 20.42 14.22 -5.92
CA GLU A 100 21.21 15.06 -5.00
C GLU A 100 21.67 16.40 -5.62
N THR A 101 21.59 16.53 -6.94
CA THR A 101 21.97 17.75 -7.69
C THR A 101 20.85 18.79 -7.77
N PHE A 102 19.76 18.58 -7.04
CA PHE A 102 18.60 19.44 -7.08
C PHE A 102 18.86 20.75 -6.31
N ASN A 103 18.83 21.87 -7.03
CA ASN A 103 19.02 23.22 -6.50
C ASN A 103 17.67 23.80 -6.05
N GLU A 104 17.62 24.43 -4.88
CA GLU A 104 16.43 25.08 -4.30
C GLU A 104 15.68 25.99 -5.29
N ALA A 105 16.41 26.73 -6.14
CA ALA A 105 15.77 27.61 -7.12
C ALA A 105 14.94 26.84 -8.17
N LYS A 106 15.40 25.64 -8.56
CA LYS A 106 14.66 24.76 -9.49
C LYS A 106 13.48 24.09 -8.80
N GLU A 107 13.59 23.83 -7.49
CA GLU A 107 12.47 23.34 -6.70
C GLU A 107 11.32 24.36 -6.66
N GLU A 108 11.65 25.62 -6.39
CA GLU A 108 10.66 26.68 -6.31
C GLU A 108 9.93 26.88 -7.65
N GLU A 109 10.68 26.88 -8.76
CA GLU A 109 10.10 26.93 -10.11
C GLU A 109 9.19 25.73 -10.38
N ASN A 110 9.63 24.53 -9.99
CA ASN A 110 8.86 23.30 -10.16
C ASN A 110 7.55 23.32 -9.33
N ILE A 111 7.59 23.87 -8.12
CA ILE A 111 6.41 24.05 -7.26
C ILE A 111 5.46 25.08 -7.88
N LYS A 112 5.97 26.21 -8.38
CA LYS A 112 5.15 27.23 -9.07
C LYS A 112 4.42 26.63 -10.27
N LEU A 113 5.10 25.81 -11.07
CA LEU A 113 4.49 25.10 -12.18
C LEU A 113 3.36 24.16 -11.73
N ALA A 114 3.58 23.37 -10.66
CA ALA A 114 2.56 22.49 -10.12
C ALA A 114 1.31 23.24 -9.64
N VAL A 115 1.49 24.38 -8.97
CA VAL A 115 0.39 25.23 -8.50
C VAL A 115 -0.43 25.73 -9.69
N GLN A 116 0.23 26.23 -10.75
CA GLN A 116 -0.46 26.68 -11.95
C GLN A 116 -1.27 25.58 -12.64
N ILE A 117 -0.74 24.35 -12.69
CA ILE A 117 -1.45 23.19 -13.25
C ILE A 117 -2.70 22.86 -12.43
N LEU A 118 -2.61 22.93 -11.10
CA LEU A 118 -3.72 22.64 -10.19
C LEU A 118 -4.80 23.74 -10.21
N GLU A 119 -4.42 25.01 -10.36
CA GLU A 119 -5.36 26.15 -10.40
C GLU A 119 -6.14 26.23 -11.72
N LYS A 120 -5.50 25.93 -12.85
CA LYS A 120 -6.11 26.02 -14.19
C LYS A 120 -6.94 24.78 -14.55
N LYS A 121 -7.93 24.43 -13.72
CA LYS A 121 -8.83 23.27 -13.84
C LYS A 121 -8.06 22.02 -14.29
N PRO A 122 -7.54 21.21 -13.37
CA PRO A 122 -6.48 20.26 -13.65
C PRO A 122 -6.86 19.34 -14.82
N ASN A 123 -6.18 19.52 -15.94
CA ASN A 123 -6.26 18.60 -17.06
C ASN A 123 -5.44 17.36 -16.67
N LEU A 124 -6.10 16.20 -16.60
CA LEU A 124 -5.49 14.92 -16.24
C LEU A 124 -4.16 14.68 -16.97
N ASN A 125 -4.12 14.99 -18.27
CA ASN A 125 -2.91 14.81 -19.07
C ASN A 125 -1.79 15.74 -18.61
N ALA A 126 -2.08 17.01 -18.29
CA ALA A 126 -1.08 17.94 -17.81
C ALA A 126 -0.50 17.52 -16.45
N VAL A 127 -1.35 17.02 -15.53
CA VAL A 127 -0.89 16.54 -14.23
C VAL A 127 -0.04 15.28 -14.38
N ARG A 128 -0.43 14.36 -15.27
CA ARG A 128 0.34 13.15 -15.57
C ARG A 128 1.69 13.48 -16.20
N GLU A 129 1.72 14.34 -17.21
CA GLU A 129 2.97 14.80 -17.84
C GLU A 129 3.91 15.46 -16.82
N TYR A 130 3.37 16.29 -15.94
CA TYR A 130 4.14 16.89 -14.85
C TYR A 130 4.71 15.82 -13.90
N ALA A 131 3.88 14.87 -13.47
CA ALA A 131 4.25 13.85 -12.50
C ALA A 131 5.25 12.80 -13.01
N ARG A 132 5.46 12.69 -14.33
CA ARG A 132 6.40 11.72 -14.95
C ARG A 132 7.81 11.79 -14.38
N ARG A 133 8.25 12.98 -13.97
CA ARG A 133 9.60 13.23 -13.43
C ARG A 133 9.64 13.34 -11.92
N GLY A 134 8.54 13.04 -11.22
CA GLY A 134 8.41 13.20 -9.78
C GLY A 134 7.46 14.32 -9.37
N CYS A 135 6.97 14.26 -8.14
CA CYS A 135 6.07 15.24 -7.56
C CYS A 135 6.69 15.86 -6.30
N PRO A 136 6.61 17.19 -6.11
CA PRO A 136 7.09 17.83 -4.89
C PRO A 136 6.30 17.32 -3.68
N THR A 137 7.00 17.07 -2.58
CA THR A 137 6.42 16.45 -1.38
C THR A 137 5.26 17.26 -0.81
N SER A 138 5.32 18.59 -0.87
CA SER A 138 4.27 19.50 -0.39
C SER A 138 2.95 19.44 -1.16
N LEU A 139 2.98 19.05 -2.44
CA LEU A 139 1.79 19.02 -3.31
C LEU A 139 1.41 17.62 -3.79
N ARG A 140 2.21 16.59 -3.45
CA ARG A 140 2.01 15.21 -3.89
C ARG A 140 0.58 14.72 -3.69
N GLY A 141 -0.01 14.97 -2.51
CA GLY A 141 -1.39 14.57 -2.22
C GLY A 141 -2.41 15.17 -3.19
N LYS A 142 -2.29 16.47 -3.51
CA LYS A 142 -3.18 17.16 -4.46
C LYS A 142 -3.00 16.65 -5.89
N LEU A 143 -1.74 16.51 -6.32
CA LEU A 143 -1.41 15.99 -7.66
C LEU A 143 -1.93 14.56 -7.84
N TRP A 144 -1.75 13.69 -6.85
CA TRP A 144 -2.23 12.31 -6.90
C TRP A 144 -3.75 12.23 -6.89
N SER A 145 -4.43 13.01 -6.04
CA SER A 145 -5.89 13.08 -6.03
C SER A 145 -6.43 13.49 -7.40
N SER A 146 -5.77 14.44 -8.07
CA SER A 146 -6.15 14.88 -9.40
C SER A 146 -5.88 13.82 -10.49
N MET A 147 -4.75 13.12 -10.45
CA MET A 147 -4.43 12.06 -11.43
C MET A 147 -5.34 10.83 -11.32
N LEU A 148 -5.85 10.57 -10.11
CA LEU A 148 -6.75 9.47 -9.81
C LEU A 148 -8.23 9.88 -9.89
N GLU A 149 -8.51 11.15 -10.21
CA GLU A 149 -9.86 11.70 -10.27
C GLU A 149 -10.65 11.48 -8.96
N VAL A 150 -9.96 11.63 -7.83
CA VAL A 150 -10.52 11.47 -6.48
C VAL A 150 -10.85 12.84 -5.89
N ASP A 151 -12.14 13.10 -5.71
CA ASP A 151 -12.61 14.30 -5.03
C ASP A 151 -12.64 14.12 -3.51
N LEU A 152 -11.79 14.87 -2.82
CA LEU A 152 -11.75 14.93 -1.36
C LEU A 152 -12.76 15.95 -0.83
N SER A 153 -13.95 15.48 -0.50
CA SER A 153 -14.96 16.26 0.22
C SER A 153 -14.64 16.38 1.72
N ASN A 154 -15.21 17.40 2.37
CA ASN A 154 -15.15 17.53 3.82
C ASN A 154 -15.79 16.34 4.55
N TRP A 155 -16.77 15.68 3.90
CA TRP A 155 -17.38 14.46 4.42
C TRP A 155 -16.37 13.32 4.51
N HIS A 156 -15.52 13.11 3.48
CA HIS A 156 -14.47 12.09 3.50
C HIS A 156 -13.50 12.28 4.68
N ILE A 157 -13.08 13.53 4.92
CA ILE A 157 -12.18 13.87 6.03
C ILE A 157 -12.85 13.58 7.38
N THR A 158 -14.10 14.02 7.53
CA THR A 158 -14.88 13.80 8.76
C THR A 158 -15.09 12.32 9.03
N TYR A 159 -15.46 11.56 8.00
CA TYR A 159 -15.67 10.12 8.10
C TYR A 159 -14.38 9.36 8.43
N PHE A 160 -13.26 9.72 7.80
CA PHE A 160 -11.95 9.16 8.14
C PHE A 160 -11.58 9.42 9.61
N ASN A 161 -11.78 10.66 10.09
CA ASN A 161 -11.52 10.99 11.49
C ASN A 161 -12.43 10.22 12.46
N TYR A 162 -13.70 10.03 12.09
CA TYR A 162 -14.63 9.18 12.84
C TYR A 162 -14.15 7.72 12.91
N LEU A 163 -13.77 7.13 11.76
CA LEU A 163 -13.21 5.77 11.72
C LEU A 163 -11.93 5.66 12.53
N LYS A 164 -11.05 6.67 12.45
CA LYS A 164 -9.82 6.73 13.25
C LYS A 164 -10.13 6.75 14.75
N GLN A 165 -11.15 7.49 15.20
CA GLN A 165 -11.57 7.42 16.61
C GLN A 165 -12.11 6.04 16.97
N ASN A 166 -12.91 5.41 16.12
CA ASN A 166 -13.36 4.04 16.37
C ASN A 166 -12.19 3.05 16.53
N VAL A 167 -11.15 3.17 15.70
CA VAL A 167 -9.93 2.35 15.82
C VAL A 167 -9.15 2.68 17.09
N ILE A 168 -9.29 3.86 17.69
CA ILE A 168 -8.68 4.18 18.99
C ILE A 168 -9.53 3.61 20.14
N ASP A 169 -10.85 3.76 20.04
CA ASP A 169 -11.80 3.47 21.09
C ASP A 169 -12.10 1.97 21.22
N TYR A 170 -12.06 1.21 20.12
CA TYR A 170 -12.47 -0.19 20.08
C TYR A 170 -11.37 -1.15 19.67
N ASP A 171 -11.14 -2.15 20.51
CA ASP A 171 -10.29 -3.30 20.26
C ASP A 171 -11.09 -4.40 19.58
N LEU A 172 -10.76 -4.69 18.33
CA LEU A 172 -11.40 -5.73 17.53
C LEU A 172 -10.51 -6.96 17.51
N LEU A 173 -11.10 -8.12 17.80
CA LEU A 173 -10.39 -9.40 17.78
C LEU A 173 -9.70 -9.67 16.44
N VAL A 174 -10.35 -9.24 15.37
CA VAL A 174 -9.89 -9.41 13.99
C VAL A 174 -8.53 -8.73 13.74
N ASP A 175 -8.25 -7.60 14.39
CA ASP A 175 -6.96 -6.91 14.27
C ASP A 175 -5.81 -7.81 14.78
N SER A 176 -6.10 -8.67 15.76
CA SER A 176 -5.14 -9.64 16.31
C SER A 176 -4.96 -10.88 15.42
N LEU A 177 -5.87 -11.17 14.49
CA LEU A 177 -5.80 -12.38 13.66
C LEU A 177 -4.90 -12.21 12.43
N TYR A 178 -4.61 -10.98 12.02
CA TYR A 178 -3.81 -10.68 10.84
C TYR A 178 -2.30 -10.62 11.10
N PHE A 179 -1.85 -10.81 12.34
CA PHE A 179 -0.43 -10.81 12.63
C PHE A 179 0.26 -12.06 12.07
N LYS A 180 1.31 -11.80 11.29
CA LYS A 180 2.21 -12.82 10.80
C LYS A 180 3.04 -13.33 11.98
N VAL A 181 2.88 -14.60 12.35
CA VAL A 181 3.88 -15.32 13.13
C VAL A 181 5.13 -15.40 12.23
N LEU A 182 6.12 -14.56 12.50
CA LEU A 182 7.46 -14.68 11.92
C LEU A 182 8.30 -15.62 12.79
#